data_AF-A0A951X4L5-F1
#
_entry.id   AF-A0A951X4L5-F1
#
_cell.length_a   1.000
_cell.length_b   1.000
_cell.length_c   1.000
_cell.angle_alpha   90.00
_cell.angle_beta   90.00
_cell.angle_gamma   90.00
#
_symmetry.space_group_name_H-M   'P 1'
#
loop_
_entity.id
_entity.type
_entity.pdbx_description
1 polymer ?
#
loop_
_entity_poly.entity_id
_entity_poly.type
_entity_poly.pdbx_seq_one_letter_code
_entity_poly.pdbx_strand_id
1 'polypeptide(L)'
;MNLKLKRLVRTPSSEQYALFDLDQLTPESTPMTIGKLDLHYTGEGMYGTLLLWDNASHQLSSSQRSSFIRALLQEIAQPMGVPNEYVVEFFAPTLDRYQVFHNVGDAVAGEEPAAAESSPRRSNGPKN
;
A
#
# COMPACT_ATOMS: atom_id res chain seq x y z
N MET A 1 5.60 -9.12 11.12
CA MET A 1 6.45 -8.73 9.99
C MET A 1 6.97 -7.35 10.30
N ASN A 2 8.24 -7.31 10.69
CA ASN A 2 8.93 -6.12 11.16
C ASN A 2 9.82 -5.63 10.03
N LEU A 3 9.25 -4.80 9.16
CA LEU A 3 9.88 -4.43 7.90
C LEU A 3 10.91 -3.32 8.11
N LYS A 4 12.09 -3.49 7.51
CA LYS A 4 13.11 -2.46 7.43
C LYS A 4 13.58 -2.27 6.00
N LEU A 5 13.60 -1.01 5.55
CA LEU A 5 14.15 -0.63 4.26
C LEU A 5 15.58 -0.12 4.45
N LYS A 6 16.51 -0.61 3.62
CA LYS A 6 17.86 -0.06 3.52
C LYS A 6 18.10 0.47 2.13
N ARG A 7 18.34 1.78 2.02
CA ARG A 7 18.72 2.41 0.76
C ARG A 7 20.06 1.87 0.28
N LEU A 8 20.11 1.39 -0.96
CA LEU A 8 21.31 0.89 -1.63
C LEU A 8 21.90 1.95 -2.56
N VAL A 9 21.02 2.61 -3.33
CA VAL A 9 21.41 3.60 -4.35
C VAL A 9 20.45 4.79 -4.28
N ARG A 10 21.00 5.99 -4.53
CA ARG A 10 20.24 7.22 -4.75
C ARG A 10 20.86 8.03 -5.88
N THR A 11 20.03 8.42 -6.83
CA THR A 11 20.34 9.41 -7.87
C THR A 11 19.30 10.52 -7.82
N PRO A 12 19.47 11.61 -8.58
CA PRO A 12 18.44 12.65 -8.69
C PRO A 12 17.09 12.15 -9.21
N SER A 13 17.06 11.01 -9.93
CA SER A 13 15.86 10.50 -10.60
C SER A 13 15.49 9.08 -10.20
N SER A 14 16.23 8.42 -9.31
CA SER A 14 15.95 7.02 -8.94
C SER A 14 16.51 6.64 -7.58
N GLU A 15 15.87 5.69 -6.93
CA GLU A 15 16.30 5.11 -5.67
C GLU A 15 16.13 3.59 -5.69
N GLN A 16 16.99 2.89 -4.95
CA GLN A 16 16.89 1.45 -4.77
C GLN A 16 16.99 1.11 -3.29
N TYR A 17 16.14 0.19 -2.83
CA TYR A 17 16.10 -0.28 -1.46
C TYR A 17 16.13 -1.81 -1.41
N ALA A 18 16.88 -2.36 -0.46
CA ALA A 18 16.68 -3.73 0.00
C ALA A 18 15.64 -3.74 1.12
N LEU A 19 14.76 -4.73 1.11
CA LEU A 19 13.74 -4.95 2.12
C LEU A 19 14.17 -6.11 3.02
N PHE A 20 14.09 -5.89 4.32
CA PHE A 20 14.42 -6.87 5.35
C PHE A 20 13.21 -7.13 6.23
N ASP A 21 12.93 -8.39 6.52
CA ASP A 21 12.04 -8.73 7.64
C ASP A 21 12.91 -9.02 8.86
N LEU A 22 12.84 -8.16 9.87
CA LEU A 22 13.61 -8.30 11.10
C LEU A 22 13.11 -9.46 11.97
N ASP A 23 11.90 -9.98 11.72
CA ASP A 23 11.37 -11.15 12.41
C ASP A 23 11.93 -12.46 11.83
N GLN A 24 12.52 -12.43 10.62
CA GLN A 24 13.07 -13.60 9.94
C GLN A 24 14.61 -13.50 9.84
N LEU A 25 15.29 -14.45 10.49
CA LEU A 25 16.75 -14.48 10.53
C LEU A 25 17.33 -15.59 9.64
N THR A 26 18.47 -15.32 9.01
CA THR A 26 19.31 -16.34 8.39
C THR A 26 19.94 -17.23 9.47
N PRO A 27 20.54 -18.38 9.12
CA PRO A 27 21.28 -19.23 10.07
C PRO A 27 22.36 -18.47 10.87
N GLU A 28 22.92 -17.41 10.29
CA GLU A 28 23.92 -16.52 10.90
C GLU A 28 23.28 -15.42 11.77
N SER A 29 21.99 -15.52 12.08
CA SER A 29 21.23 -14.54 12.87
C SER A 29 21.18 -13.13 12.27
N THR A 30 21.30 -13.02 10.94
CA THR A 30 21.14 -11.74 10.24
C THR A 30 19.73 -11.61 9.67
N PRO A 31 19.11 -10.42 9.66
CA PRO A 31 17.81 -10.25 9.02
C PRO A 31 17.84 -10.69 7.55
N MET A 32 16.89 -11.53 7.16
CA MET A 32 16.80 -12.02 5.80
C MET A 32 16.33 -10.89 4.86
N THR A 33 17.00 -10.75 3.71
CA THR A 33 16.47 -9.92 2.62
C THR A 33 15.29 -10.64 2.00
N ILE A 34 14.15 -9.98 1.99
CA ILE A 34 12.89 -10.51 1.45
C ILE A 34 12.52 -9.89 0.11
N GLY A 35 13.20 -8.81 -0.26
CA GLY A 35 12.71 -7.91 -1.29
C GLY A 35 13.72 -6.88 -1.79
N LYS A 36 13.39 -6.28 -2.93
CA LYS A 36 14.00 -5.05 -3.46
C LYS A 36 12.92 -4.17 -4.04
N LEU A 37 13.05 -2.88 -3.77
CA LEU A 37 12.22 -1.83 -4.34
C LEU A 37 13.09 -0.93 -5.19
N ASP A 38 12.76 -0.80 -6.45
CA ASP A 38 13.30 0.23 -7.34
C ASP A 38 12.26 1.34 -7.48
N LEU A 39 12.66 2.59 -7.34
CA LEU A 39 11.83 3.78 -7.53
C LEU A 39 12.46 4.69 -8.59
N HIS A 40 11.63 5.28 -9.44
CA HIS A 40 12.00 6.20 -10.50
C HIS A 40 11.12 7.44 -10.43
N TYR A 41 11.75 8.60 -10.32
CA TYR A 41 11.09 9.89 -10.24
C TYR A 41 11.12 10.56 -11.62
N THR A 42 9.95 10.98 -12.09
CA THR A 42 9.76 11.67 -13.37
C THR A 42 8.97 12.96 -13.16
N GLY A 43 8.88 13.80 -14.21
CA GLY A 43 8.02 14.99 -14.16
C GLY A 43 6.52 14.68 -14.10
N GLU A 44 6.11 13.46 -14.45
CA GLU A 44 4.70 13.03 -14.49
C GLU A 44 4.29 12.26 -13.23
N GLY A 45 5.25 11.82 -12.42
CA GLY A 45 4.99 11.04 -11.22
C GLY A 45 6.15 10.12 -10.85
N MET A 46 5.87 9.20 -9.93
CA MET A 46 6.81 8.19 -9.49
C MET A 46 6.38 6.81 -9.96
N TYR A 47 7.32 6.05 -10.51
CA TYR A 47 7.15 4.67 -10.90
C TYR A 47 8.06 3.79 -10.05
N GLY A 48 7.64 2.56 -9.78
CA GLY A 48 8.47 1.66 -9.00
C GLY A 48 8.17 0.19 -9.25
N THR A 49 9.17 -0.63 -8.99
CA THR A 49 9.08 -2.08 -9.09
C THR A 49 9.41 -2.68 -7.74
N LEU A 50 8.47 -3.43 -7.17
CA LEU A 50 8.69 -4.24 -5.98
C LEU A 50 8.91 -5.69 -6.39
N LEU A 51 10.09 -6.21 -6.08
CA LEU A 51 10.44 -7.61 -6.22
C LEU A 51 10.45 -8.25 -4.84
N LEU A 52 9.77 -9.40 -4.69
CA LEU A 52 9.77 -10.21 -3.46
C LEU A 52 10.34 -11.59 -3.76
N TRP A 53 11.12 -12.12 -2.83
CA TRP A 53 11.86 -13.36 -3.03
C TRP A 53 10.88 -14.50 -2.85
N ASP A 54 11.03 -15.55 -3.64
CA ASP A 54 10.09 -16.66 -3.70
C ASP A 54 9.81 -17.25 -2.30
N ASN A 55 10.89 -17.55 -1.59
CA ASN A 55 10.87 -18.11 -0.24
C ASN A 55 10.13 -17.24 0.78
N ALA A 56 10.16 -15.91 0.62
CA ALA A 56 9.48 -14.95 1.49
C ALA A 56 8.02 -14.72 1.08
N SER A 57 7.71 -14.81 -0.23
CA SER A 57 6.38 -14.51 -0.76
C SER A 57 5.43 -15.72 -0.76
N HIS A 58 5.96 -16.94 -0.87
CA HIS A 58 5.18 -18.18 -0.86
C HIS A 58 4.54 -18.49 0.49
N GLN A 59 5.18 -18.05 1.58
CA GLN A 59 4.70 -18.28 2.94
C GLN A 59 3.56 -17.34 3.34
N LEU A 60 3.33 -16.27 2.57
CA LEU A 60 2.28 -15.29 2.86
C LEU A 60 0.95 -15.70 2.20
N SER A 61 -0.09 -15.81 3.02
CA SER A 61 -1.47 -15.89 2.54
C SER A 61 -1.84 -14.62 1.74
N SER A 62 -2.91 -14.67 0.96
CA SER A 62 -3.39 -13.52 0.18
C SER A 62 -3.70 -12.31 1.08
N SER A 63 -4.27 -12.52 2.27
CA SER A 63 -4.56 -11.44 3.22
C SER A 63 -3.28 -10.86 3.83
N GLN A 64 -2.32 -11.71 4.22
CA GLN A 64 -1.02 -11.27 4.74
C GLN A 64 -0.23 -10.48 3.70
N ARG A 65 -0.27 -10.91 2.45
CA ARG A 65 0.36 -10.21 1.31
C ARG A 65 -0.26 -8.83 1.10
N SER A 66 -1.59 -8.74 1.10
CA SER A 66 -2.30 -7.47 0.96
C SER A 66 -1.97 -6.50 2.10
N SER A 67 -1.95 -6.99 3.35
CA SER A 67 -1.55 -6.17 4.50
C SER A 67 -0.10 -5.73 4.41
N PHE A 68 0.80 -6.60 3.95
CA PHE A 68 2.21 -6.26 3.73
C PHE A 68 2.37 -5.16 2.69
N ILE A 69 1.76 -5.29 1.51
CA ILE A 69 1.85 -4.28 0.45
C ILE A 69 1.33 -2.93 0.94
N ARG A 70 0.19 -2.90 1.66
CA ARG A 70 -0.35 -1.67 2.24
C ARG A 70 0.57 -1.04 3.28
N ALA A 71 1.16 -1.84 4.18
CA ALA A 71 2.11 -1.35 5.18
C ALA A 71 3.39 -0.78 4.53
N LEU A 72 3.92 -1.47 3.50
CA LEU A 72 5.05 -0.98 2.72
C LEU A 72 4.73 0.34 2.01
N LEU A 73 3.53 0.47 1.43
CA LEU A 73 3.11 1.69 0.76
C LEU A 73 2.95 2.86 1.73
N GLN A 74 2.46 2.62 2.96
CA GLN A 74 2.44 3.63 4.01
C GLN A 74 3.85 4.10 4.40
N GLU A 75 4.78 3.15 4.54
CA GLU A 75 6.19 3.42 4.86
C GLU A 75 6.96 4.11 3.73
N ILE A 76 6.48 4.01 2.49
CA ILE A 76 7.05 4.73 1.34
C ILE A 76 6.40 6.12 1.20
N ALA A 77 5.08 6.22 1.37
CA ALA A 77 4.31 7.45 1.19
C ALA A 77 4.69 8.56 2.17
N GLN A 78 4.75 8.26 3.47
CA GLN A 78 4.94 9.31 4.48
C GLN A 78 6.40 9.78 4.66
N PRO A 79 7.42 8.90 4.72
CA PRO A 79 8.80 9.29 4.98
C PRO A 79 9.58 9.71 3.71
N MET A 80 9.18 9.22 2.52
CA MET A 80 9.98 9.37 1.29
C MET A 80 9.40 10.37 0.28
N GLY A 81 8.29 11.03 0.60
CA GLY A 81 7.70 12.09 -0.24
C GLY A 81 7.03 11.56 -1.51
N VAL A 82 6.61 10.30 -1.51
CA VAL A 82 5.85 9.70 -2.59
C VAL A 82 4.42 10.27 -2.57
N PRO A 83 3.83 10.61 -3.73
CA PRO A 83 2.45 11.09 -3.79
C PRO A 83 1.49 10.15 -3.05
N ASN A 84 0.52 10.74 -2.35
CA ASN A 84 -0.48 9.98 -1.59
C ASN A 84 -1.39 9.11 -2.48
N GLU A 85 -1.36 9.30 -3.80
CA GLU A 85 -2.06 8.46 -4.78
C GLU A 85 -1.10 7.44 -5.39
N TYR A 86 -1.49 6.18 -5.39
CA TYR A 86 -0.71 5.09 -5.95
C TYR A 86 -1.59 4.05 -6.67
N VAL A 87 -0.97 3.39 -7.64
CA VAL A 87 -1.43 2.15 -8.24
C VAL A 87 -0.22 1.20 -8.24
N VAL A 88 -0.40 -0.01 -7.75
CA VAL A 88 0.63 -1.04 -7.63
C VAL A 88 0.09 -2.31 -8.26
N GLU A 89 0.73 -2.75 -9.32
CA GLU A 89 0.47 -4.05 -9.92
C GLU A 89 1.41 -5.09 -9.29
N PHE A 90 0.80 -6.11 -8.70
CA PHE A 90 1.49 -7.27 -8.17
C PHE A 90 1.31 -8.44 -9.12
N PHE A 91 2.40 -9.12 -9.46
CA PHE A 91 2.36 -10.39 -10.16
C PHE A 91 3.38 -11.37 -9.61
N ALA A 92 3.03 -12.66 -9.61
CA ALA A 92 4.00 -13.74 -9.35
C ALA A 92 4.85 -14.01 -10.61
N PRO A 93 6.10 -14.48 -10.48
CA PRO A 93 6.95 -14.82 -11.62
C PRO A 93 6.32 -15.83 -12.60
N THR A 94 5.49 -16.73 -12.07
CA THR A 94 4.72 -17.74 -12.82
C THR A 94 3.46 -17.19 -13.50
N LEU A 95 3.11 -15.92 -13.26
CA LEU A 95 1.90 -15.24 -13.74
C LEU A 95 0.58 -15.92 -13.31
N ASP A 96 0.62 -16.88 -12.39
CA ASP A 96 -0.56 -17.54 -11.81
C ASP A 96 -1.32 -16.62 -10.85
N ARG A 97 -0.71 -15.51 -10.44
CA ARG A 97 -1.29 -14.54 -9.51
C ARG A 97 -1.03 -13.14 -10.03
N TYR A 98 -2.10 -12.39 -10.25
CA TYR A 98 -2.09 -10.98 -10.59
C TYR A 98 -3.08 -10.23 -9.68
N GLN A 99 -2.66 -9.10 -9.12
CA GLN A 99 -3.50 -8.28 -8.25
C GLN A 99 -3.09 -6.81 -8.37
N VAL A 100 -4.07 -5.90 -8.41
CA VAL A 100 -3.81 -4.46 -8.43
C VAL A 100 -4.24 -3.86 -7.08
N PHE A 101 -3.36 -3.04 -6.50
CA PHE A 101 -3.63 -2.24 -5.31
C PHE A 101 -3.60 -0.77 -5.68
N HIS A 102 -4.68 -0.04 -5.44
CA HIS A 102 -4.70 1.40 -5.65
C HIS A 102 -5.47 2.09 -4.53
N ASN A 103 -5.25 3.39 -4.40
CA ASN A 103 -6.09 4.31 -3.63
C ASN A 103 -6.53 5.53 -4.45
N VAL A 104 -6.28 5.50 -5.77
CA VAL A 104 -6.84 6.45 -6.73
C VAL A 104 -8.35 6.25 -6.77
N GLY A 105 -9.12 7.31 -6.53
CA GLY A 105 -10.59 7.28 -6.51
C GLY A 105 -11.24 7.01 -5.16
N ASP A 106 -10.47 6.68 -4.10
CA ASP A 106 -11.04 6.50 -2.76
C ASP A 106 -11.36 7.83 -2.04
N ALA A 107 -10.84 8.95 -2.55
CA ALA A 107 -11.04 10.30 -2.00
C ALA A 107 -12.45 10.89 -2.22
N VAL A 108 -13.34 10.19 -2.96
CA VAL A 108 -14.73 10.62 -3.19
C VAL A 108 -15.78 9.87 -2.36
N ALA A 109 -15.39 8.86 -1.57
CA ALA A 109 -16.31 8.12 -0.70
C ALA A 109 -16.41 8.71 0.72
N GLY A 110 -16.44 10.05 0.83
CA GLY A 110 -16.45 10.79 2.10
C GLY A 110 -17.60 11.77 2.29
N GLU A 111 -18.55 11.84 1.35
CA GLU A 111 -19.82 12.54 1.56
C GLU A 111 -20.95 11.51 1.58
N GLU A 112 -21.24 10.97 2.78
CA GLU A 112 -22.55 10.38 3.04
C GLU A 112 -23.63 11.41 2.63
N PRO A 113 -24.64 11.03 1.82
CA PRO A 113 -25.76 11.92 1.59
C PRO A 113 -26.46 12.10 2.94
N ALA A 114 -26.47 13.33 3.45
CA ALA A 114 -27.19 13.70 4.66
C ALA A 114 -28.60 13.10 4.59
N ALA A 115 -28.88 12.18 5.51
CA ALA A 115 -30.18 11.57 5.64
C ALA A 115 -31.25 12.68 5.65
N ALA A 116 -32.15 12.64 4.68
CA ALA A 116 -33.27 13.55 4.61
C ALA A 116 -34.09 13.41 5.90
N GLU A 117 -33.95 14.37 6.81
CA GLU A 117 -34.85 14.50 7.95
C GLU A 117 -36.25 14.77 7.41
N SER A 118 -37.05 13.72 7.36
CA SER A 118 -38.49 13.79 7.19
C SER A 118 -39.10 14.55 8.38
N SER A 119 -39.18 15.87 8.24
CA SER A 119 -39.92 16.73 9.18
C SER A 119 -41.39 16.29 9.24
N PRO A 120 -41.94 15.95 10.42
CA PRO A 120 -43.33 15.58 10.55
C PRO A 120 -44.22 16.82 10.39
N ARG A 121 -45.19 16.73 9.48
CA ARG A 121 -46.24 17.74 9.27
C ARG A 121 -46.95 18.03 10.60
N ARG A 122 -46.83 19.27 11.09
CA ARG A 122 -47.73 19.85 12.09
C ARG A 122 -49.16 19.78 11.56
N SER A 123 -50.02 18.97 12.18
CA SER A 123 -51.47 19.13 12.08
C SER A 123 -51.98 19.69 13.41
N ASN A 124 -52.21 21.00 13.42
CA ASN A 124 -53.03 21.66 14.42
C ASN A 124 -54.44 21.80 13.83
N GLY A 125 -55.43 21.17 14.44
CA GLY A 125 -56.86 21.34 14.17
C GLY A 125 -57.69 20.81 15.34
N PRO A 126 -58.81 21.46 15.71
CA PRO A 126 -59.09 21.82 17.09
C PRO A 126 -59.99 20.83 17.86
N LYS A 127 -59.96 20.92 19.19
CA LYS A 127 -61.00 20.37 20.08
C LYS A 127 -61.97 21.49 20.47
N ASN A 128 -63.12 21.54 19.80
CA ASN A 128 -64.48 21.74 20.32
C ASN A 128 -65.41 22.19 19.18
#